data_AF-A0A1M6AMV7-F1
#
_entry.id   AF-A0A1M6AMV7-F1
#
_cell.length_a   1.000
_cell.length_b   1.000
_cell.length_c   1.000
_cell.angle_alpha   90.00
_cell.angle_beta   90.00
_cell.angle_gamma   90.00
#
_symmetry.space_group_name_H-M   'P 1'
#
loop_
_entity.id
_entity.type
_entity.pdbx_description
1 polymer ?
#
loop_
_entity_poly.entity_id
_entity_poly.type
_entity_poly.pdbx_seq_one_letter_code
_entity_poly.pdbx_strand_id
1 'polypeptide(L)'
;MYGRKRRRRTAALGNFLGSLSLRRILARGKFVLVLAVIALGTVSSVADLVLSPWPLAVTIKHYRARRNCDAARAVGLAPARRGAPGYWEHLDADEDGISCEPWGRNRRY
;
A
#
# COMPACT_ATOMS: atom_id res chain seq x y z
N MET A 1 13.69 -77.25 -38.35
CA MET A 1 14.11 -76.75 -37.02
C MET A 1 15.09 -75.61 -37.20
N TYR A 2 14.73 -74.38 -36.82
CA TYR A 2 15.63 -73.23 -36.73
C TYR A 2 15.09 -72.29 -35.64
N GLY A 3 15.88 -71.99 -34.62
CA GLY A 3 15.46 -71.18 -33.46
C GLY A 3 15.84 -69.71 -33.58
N ARG A 4 15.15 -68.83 -32.83
CA ARG A 4 15.74 -67.57 -32.31
C ARG A 4 14.97 -66.94 -31.14
N LYS A 5 15.69 -66.88 -30.02
CA LYS A 5 15.69 -65.98 -28.84
C LYS A 5 14.83 -64.69 -28.83
N ARG A 6 14.18 -64.52 -27.65
CA ARG A 6 14.14 -63.35 -26.72
C ARG A 6 13.71 -61.97 -27.25
N ARG A 7 12.77 -61.33 -26.54
CA ARG A 7 13.06 -60.23 -25.58
C ARG A 7 11.80 -59.73 -24.84
N ARG A 8 11.92 -59.66 -23.51
CA ARG A 8 11.08 -58.88 -22.58
C ARG A 8 11.07 -57.40 -22.98
N ARG A 9 9.92 -56.73 -23.07
CA ARG A 9 9.83 -55.25 -22.97
C ARG A 9 8.49 -54.79 -22.34
N THR A 10 8.59 -54.50 -21.05
CA THR A 10 8.01 -53.31 -20.37
C THR A 10 6.52 -53.01 -20.57
N ALA A 11 5.66 -53.72 -19.83
CA ALA A 11 4.29 -53.30 -19.53
C ALA A 11 4.23 -52.35 -18.30
N ALA A 12 5.19 -51.42 -18.18
CA ALA A 12 5.33 -50.55 -17.01
C ALA A 12 5.57 -49.07 -17.34
N LEU A 13 5.16 -48.64 -18.55
CA LEU A 13 5.31 -47.25 -19.01
C LEU A 13 4.02 -46.69 -19.64
N GLY A 14 2.87 -47.32 -19.39
CA GLY A 14 1.59 -46.87 -19.93
C GLY A 14 0.79 -45.92 -19.05
N ASN A 15 1.07 -45.88 -17.73
CA ASN A 15 0.10 -45.32 -16.77
C ASN A 15 0.58 -44.09 -15.99
N PHE A 16 1.64 -43.40 -16.42
CA PHE A 16 2.09 -42.16 -15.74
C PHE A 16 1.84 -40.86 -16.54
N LEU A 17 1.10 -40.93 -17.65
CA LEU A 17 0.74 -39.77 -18.47
C LEU A 17 -0.78 -39.61 -18.61
N GLY A 18 -1.53 -39.95 -17.54
CA GLY A 18 -2.98 -40.10 -17.59
C GLY A 18 -3.84 -39.16 -16.73
N SER A 19 -3.33 -38.10 -16.09
CA SER A 19 -4.22 -37.27 -15.23
C SER A 19 -3.86 -35.80 -14.99
N LEU A 20 -2.87 -35.24 -15.68
CA LEU A 20 -2.58 -33.81 -15.59
C LEU A 20 -3.37 -33.05 -16.66
N SER A 21 -4.67 -32.87 -16.42
CA SER A 21 -5.51 -32.09 -17.34
C SER A 21 -4.94 -30.67 -17.47
N LEU A 22 -4.59 -30.26 -18.70
CA LEU A 22 -4.03 -28.94 -19.01
C LEU A 22 -4.88 -27.79 -18.43
N ARG A 23 -6.20 -27.99 -18.35
CA ARG A 23 -7.16 -27.08 -17.70
C ARG A 23 -6.89 -26.85 -16.22
N ARG A 24 -6.47 -27.87 -15.46
CA ARG A 24 -6.08 -27.77 -14.04
C ARG A 24 -4.74 -27.07 -13.87
N ILE A 25 -3.79 -27.25 -14.80
CA ILE A 25 -2.48 -26.57 -14.77
C ILE A 25 -2.66 -25.07 -15.06
N LEU A 26 -3.43 -24.72 -16.09
CA LEU A 26 -3.74 -23.34 -16.44
C LEU A 26 -4.61 -22.64 -15.37
N ALA A 27 -5.60 -23.33 -14.81
CA ALA A 27 -6.42 -22.80 -13.71
C ALA A 27 -5.59 -22.59 -12.43
N ARG A 28 -4.72 -23.54 -12.07
CA ARG A 28 -3.77 -23.39 -10.95
C ARG A 28 -2.75 -22.29 -11.22
N GLY A 29 -2.25 -22.16 -12.44
CA GLY A 29 -1.33 -21.09 -12.84
C GLY A 29 -1.94 -19.70 -12.74
N LYS A 30 -3.19 -19.53 -13.18
CA LYS A 30 -3.93 -18.27 -13.00
C LYS A 30 -4.17 -17.93 -11.54
N PHE A 31 -4.55 -18.92 -10.72
CA PHE A 31 -4.72 -18.71 -9.27
C PHE A 31 -3.41 -18.34 -8.57
N VAL A 32 -2.31 -19.03 -8.88
CA VAL A 32 -0.98 -18.72 -8.32
C VAL A 32 -0.53 -17.32 -8.72
N LEU A 33 -0.76 -16.93 -9.98
CA LEU A 33 -0.41 -15.59 -10.46
C LEU A 33 -1.28 -14.49 -9.80
N VAL A 34 -2.58 -14.72 -9.65
CA VAL A 34 -3.49 -13.80 -8.94
C VAL A 34 -3.07 -13.65 -7.47
N LEU A 35 -2.76 -14.75 -6.78
CA LEU A 35 -2.29 -14.71 -5.39
C LEU A 35 -0.93 -14.02 -5.25
N ALA A 36 -0.01 -14.22 -6.18
CA ALA A 36 1.28 -13.52 -6.20
C ALA A 36 1.11 -12.01 -6.42
N VAL A 37 0.22 -11.59 -7.32
CA VAL A 37 -0.09 -10.17 -7.55
C VAL A 37 -0.75 -9.54 -6.33
N ILE A 38 -1.69 -10.23 -5.68
CA ILE A 38 -2.31 -9.76 -4.43
C ILE A 38 -1.26 -9.63 -3.33
N ALA A 39 -0.40 -10.63 -3.14
CA ALA A 39 0.67 -10.58 -2.15
C ALA A 39 1.61 -9.38 -2.39
N LEU A 40 2.05 -9.18 -3.63
CA LEU A 40 2.89 -8.04 -4.00
C LEU A 40 2.20 -6.69 -3.80
N GLY A 41 0.91 -6.59 -4.16
CA GLY A 41 0.11 -5.38 -3.95
C GLY A 41 -0.07 -5.04 -2.48
N THR A 42 -0.41 -6.03 -1.64
CA THR A 42 -0.58 -5.82 -0.19
C THR A 42 0.72 -5.40 0.50
N VAL A 43 1.87 -5.96 0.11
CA VAL A 43 3.18 -5.54 0.65
C VAL A 43 3.49 -4.08 0.28
N SER A 44 3.19 -3.66 -0.95
CA SER A 44 3.40 -2.27 -1.40
C SER A 44 2.53 -1.28 -0.62
N SER A 45 1.24 -1.59 -0.43
CA SER A 45 0.33 -0.71 0.32
C SER A 45 0.71 -0.58 1.80
N VAL A 46 1.23 -1.65 2.40
CA VAL A 46 1.75 -1.61 3.77
C VAL A 46 3.03 -0.77 3.82
N ALA A 47 3.88 -0.84 2.81
CA ALA A 47 5.06 0.01 2.72
C ALA A 47 4.70 1.50 2.64
N ASP A 48 3.68 1.89 1.86
CA ASP A 48 3.22 3.29 1.82
C ASP A 48 2.70 3.79 3.18
N LEU A 49 2.05 2.93 3.96
CA LEU A 49 1.63 3.25 5.33
C LEU A 49 2.79 3.32 6.32
N VAL A 50 3.84 2.52 6.11
CA VAL A 50 5.03 2.47 6.99
C VAL A 50 6.05 3.54 6.63
N LEU A 51 6.17 3.91 5.36
CA LEU A 51 7.12 4.88 4.81
C LEU A 51 6.53 6.29 4.70
N SER A 52 5.19 6.45 4.69
CA SER A 52 4.57 7.77 4.65
C SER A 52 4.88 8.56 5.92
N PRO A 53 5.32 9.83 5.82
CA PRO A 53 5.53 10.70 6.96
C PRO A 53 4.26 10.96 7.79
N TRP A 54 3.07 10.72 7.22
CA TRP A 54 1.79 11.02 7.86
C TRP A 54 0.75 9.90 7.68
N PRO A 55 0.05 9.49 8.76
CA PRO A 55 -1.11 8.63 8.66
C PRO A 55 -2.26 9.32 7.90
N LEU A 56 -3.09 8.54 7.20
CA LEU A 56 -4.27 9.03 6.47
C LEU A 56 -5.21 9.89 7.34
N ALA A 57 -5.35 9.51 8.61
CA ALA A 57 -6.15 10.27 9.58
C ALA A 57 -5.63 11.70 9.77
N VAL A 58 -4.31 11.89 9.76
CA VAL A 58 -3.70 13.22 9.90
C VAL A 58 -3.91 14.05 8.63
N THR A 59 -3.88 13.43 7.45
CA THR A 59 -4.18 14.10 6.17
C THR A 59 -5.60 14.65 6.15
N ILE A 60 -6.59 13.88 6.61
CA ILE A 60 -7.98 14.34 6.69
C ILE A 60 -8.10 15.53 7.66
N LYS A 61 -7.44 15.45 8.82
CA LYS A 61 -7.40 16.55 9.78
C LYS A 61 -6.74 17.79 9.17
N HIS A 62 -5.65 17.63 8.43
CA HIS A 62 -4.93 18.73 7.76
C HIS A 62 -5.82 19.47 6.76
N TYR A 63 -6.62 18.76 5.97
CA TYR A 63 -7.59 19.39 5.07
C TYR A 63 -8.70 20.12 5.81
N ARG A 64 -9.19 19.59 6.94
CA ARG A 64 -10.16 20.30 7.79
C ARG A 64 -9.57 21.58 8.39
N ALA A 65 -8.31 21.53 8.83
CA ALA A 65 -7.60 22.69 9.38
C ALA A 65 -7.52 23.87 8.40
N ARG A 66 -7.59 23.63 7.08
CA ARG A 66 -7.53 24.67 6.04
C ARG A 66 -8.58 25.78 6.19
N ARG A 67 -9.75 25.46 6.74
CA ARG A 67 -10.90 26.37 6.77
C ARG A 67 -10.63 27.63 7.58
N ASN A 68 -10.14 27.48 8.80
CA ASN A 68 -9.84 28.56 9.74
C ASN A 68 -9.10 28.00 10.95
N CYS A 69 -8.61 28.91 11.80
CA CYS A 69 -7.89 28.51 13.00
C CYS A 69 -8.76 27.76 14.03
N ASP A 70 -10.07 27.97 14.05
CA ASP A 70 -10.96 27.24 14.95
C ASP A 70 -11.11 25.77 14.53
N ALA A 71 -11.22 25.50 13.23
CA ALA A 71 -11.22 24.16 12.68
C ALA A 71 -9.86 23.47 12.91
N ALA A 72 -8.75 24.21 12.75
CA ALA A 72 -7.42 23.69 13.02
C ALA A 72 -7.23 23.30 14.50
N ARG A 73 -7.74 24.12 15.43
CA ARG A 73 -7.76 23.81 16.87
C ARG A 73 -8.70 22.65 17.19
N ALA A 74 -9.87 22.60 16.57
CA ALA A 74 -10.85 21.53 16.76
C ALA A 74 -10.32 20.15 16.36
N VAL A 75 -9.45 20.07 15.35
CA VAL A 75 -8.79 18.81 14.95
C VAL A 75 -7.48 18.54 15.69
N GLY A 76 -7.05 19.45 16.58
CA GLY A 76 -5.82 19.35 17.36
C GLY A 76 -4.55 19.54 16.55
N LEU A 77 -4.61 20.31 15.45
CA LEU A 77 -3.45 20.60 14.59
C LEU A 77 -2.94 22.04 14.71
N ALA A 78 -3.56 22.89 15.53
CA ALA A 78 -3.09 24.25 15.77
C ALA A 78 -2.53 24.41 17.19
N PRO A 79 -1.45 25.19 17.39
CA PRO A 79 -0.65 25.87 16.36
C PRO A 79 0.22 24.89 15.55
N ALA A 80 0.46 25.19 14.27
CA ALA A 80 1.27 24.35 13.38
C ALA A 80 2.39 25.16 12.72
N ARG A 81 3.58 24.55 12.63
CA ARG A 81 4.76 25.08 11.93
C ARG A 81 4.74 24.75 10.44
N ARG A 82 5.44 25.53 9.62
CA ARG A 82 5.64 25.25 8.20
C ARG A 82 6.14 23.81 7.98
N GLY A 83 5.44 23.06 7.12
CA GLY A 83 5.71 21.64 6.84
C GLY A 83 5.01 20.65 7.78
N ALA A 84 4.37 21.11 8.87
CA ALA A 84 3.56 20.28 9.74
C ALA A 84 2.09 20.24 9.29
N PRO A 85 1.36 19.15 9.57
CA PRO A 85 -0.07 19.07 9.34
C PRO A 85 -0.79 20.12 10.17
N GLY A 86 -1.66 20.87 9.49
CA GLY A 86 -2.39 21.98 10.09
C GLY A 86 -1.87 23.33 9.62
N TYR A 87 -0.62 23.40 9.13
CA TYR A 87 -0.07 24.61 8.57
C TYR A 87 -0.70 24.93 7.22
N TRP A 88 -1.15 26.17 7.09
CA TRP A 88 -1.58 26.77 5.83
C TRP A 88 -1.12 28.21 5.82
N GLU A 89 -0.54 28.65 4.70
CA GLU A 89 0.04 29.99 4.53
C GLU A 89 -0.98 31.11 4.81
N HIS A 90 -2.24 30.93 4.41
CA HIS A 90 -3.29 31.92 4.69
C HIS A 90 -3.78 31.94 6.15
N LEU A 91 -3.31 31.02 6.99
CA LEU A 91 -3.60 30.98 8.43
C LEU A 91 -2.42 31.49 9.28
N ASP A 92 -1.29 31.77 8.63
CA ASP A 92 -0.12 32.43 9.19
C ASP A 92 -0.26 33.93 8.90
N ALA A 93 -0.60 34.71 9.93
CA ALA A 93 -1.02 36.11 9.76
C ALA A 93 0.16 37.08 9.69
N ASP A 94 1.29 36.70 10.28
CA ASP A 94 2.55 37.44 10.36
C ASP A 94 3.68 36.80 9.54
N GLU A 95 3.39 35.68 8.86
CA GLU A 95 4.29 34.97 7.94
C GLU A 95 5.56 34.45 8.63
N ASP A 96 5.51 34.24 9.96
CA ASP A 96 6.64 33.77 10.76
C ASP A 96 6.88 32.25 10.64
N GLY A 97 5.99 31.57 9.90
CA GLY A 97 6.01 30.13 9.70
C GLY A 97 5.22 29.36 10.75
N ILE A 98 4.43 30.02 11.59
CA ILE A 98 3.56 29.41 12.61
C ILE A 98 2.11 29.86 12.40
N SER A 99 1.29 28.93 11.93
CA SER A 99 -0.15 29.18 11.78
C SER A 99 -0.90 29.06 13.10
N CYS A 100 -1.94 29.88 13.25
CA CYS A 100 -2.94 29.79 14.32
C CYS A 100 -2.40 29.90 15.75
N GLU A 101 -1.42 30.77 15.95
CA GLU A 101 -0.85 31.06 17.26
C GLU A 101 -1.92 31.48 18.29
N PRO A 102 -1.75 31.09 19.57
CA PRO A 102 -2.68 31.47 20.64
C PRO A 102 -2.46 32.89 21.17
N TRP A 103 -1.26 33.46 21.01
CA TRP A 103 -0.91 34.79 21.50
C TRP A 103 -1.30 35.82 20.45
N GLY A 104 -2.20 36.74 20.80
CA GLY A 104 -2.81 37.67 19.86
C GLY A 104 -1.78 38.51 19.10
N ARG A 105 -1.90 38.48 17.76
CA ARG A 105 -1.36 39.35 16.69
C ARG A 105 -0.70 40.69 17.08
N ASN A 106 0.32 40.68 17.93
CA ASN A 106 1.09 41.88 18.25
C ASN A 106 2.56 41.56 18.50
N ARG A 107 3.17 40.76 17.62
CA ARG A 107 4.61 40.79 17.40
C ARG A 107 4.91 41.71 16.21
N ARG A 108 4.72 43.02 16.42
CA ARG A 108 5.51 44.01 15.67
C ARG A 108 6.80 44.17 16.46
N TYR A 109 7.92 43.71 15.91
CA TYR A 109 9.23 44.21 16.28
C TYR A 109 9.67 45.18 15.19
#